data_AF-A0A2M7Z747-F1
#
_entry.id   AF-A0A2M7Z747-F1
#
_cell.length_a   1.000
_cell.length_b   1.000
_cell.length_c   1.000
_cell.angle_alpha   90.00
_cell.angle_beta   90.00
_cell.angle_gamma   90.00
#
_symmetry.space_group_name_H-M   'P 1'
#
loop_
_entity.id
_entity.type
_entity.pdbx_description
1 polymer ?
#
loop_
_entity_poly.entity_id
_entity_poly.type
_entity_poly.pdbx_seq_one_letter_code
_entity_poly.pdbx_strand_id
1 'polypeptide(L)'
;MTDTKKNTEELGVKKEPSCCDEKKEKKYNSPVFLANLRKNLTQTLIAFLGLAVAINIIVMTYFTVTVNKKLGEAIDITKPQEGKLTLIVPLNCPNCGDLTVEKKKFLAENVEITDDKILSADSEEAKNIINEFGLQRLPALVFQSEKEIKNQLVRAFKDDAQLDQEKTIVWEPKQPLYFDVNSNMVVGMVKAIYITDNSCTECYDVMSTQRSVFQQFGIVFASEKTVDISEVDGKNLLDKYKITSVPTIIMSPETKEYENLNSVWSKVGTIELDGAYVFRNLNAINVIYKDLATGEMILKQ
;
A
#
# COMPACT_ATOMS: atom_id res chain seq x y z
N MET A 1 5.33 -14.61 -27.47
CA MET A 1 4.92 -14.48 -28.89
C MET A 1 3.73 -13.53 -28.90
N THR A 2 3.99 -12.23 -29.00
CA THR A 2 3.07 -11.22 -29.50
C THR A 2 3.85 -9.92 -29.58
N ASP A 3 4.28 -9.63 -30.81
CA ASP A 3 4.80 -8.35 -31.27
C ASP A 3 3.86 -7.20 -30.92
N THR A 4 4.38 -6.06 -30.45
CA THR A 4 3.73 -4.78 -30.72
C THR A 4 4.73 -3.63 -30.82
N LYS A 5 5.16 -3.40 -32.07
CA LYS A 5 5.29 -2.12 -32.77
C LYS A 5 5.97 -0.93 -32.06
N LYS A 6 7.23 -0.76 -32.47
CA LYS A 6 7.86 0.51 -32.89
C LYS A 6 6.85 1.52 -33.45
N ASN A 7 6.89 2.76 -32.95
CA ASN A 7 6.49 3.95 -33.70
C ASN A 7 7.60 4.99 -33.61
N THR A 8 8.22 5.21 -34.76
CA THR A 8 9.17 6.27 -35.07
C THR A 8 8.37 7.38 -35.74
N GLU A 9 8.29 8.56 -35.13
CA GLU A 9 7.79 9.76 -35.81
C GLU A 9 8.95 10.69 -36.15
N GLU A 10 9.26 10.72 -37.44
CA GLU A 10 9.99 11.78 -38.13
C GLU A 10 9.08 13.01 -38.35
N LEU A 11 9.71 14.12 -38.76
CA LEU A 11 9.17 15.36 -39.37
C LEU A 11 9.24 16.59 -38.44
N GLY A 12 9.83 17.72 -38.82
CA GLY A 12 10.31 18.10 -40.14
C GLY A 12 11.14 19.39 -40.13
N VAL A 13 12.16 19.38 -40.97
CA VAL A 13 12.96 20.53 -41.40
C VAL A 13 12.09 21.40 -42.31
N LYS A 14 11.84 22.66 -41.95
CA LYS A 14 11.27 23.66 -42.86
C LYS A 14 12.37 24.51 -43.49
N LYS A 15 12.40 24.44 -44.82
CA LYS A 15 13.25 25.18 -45.75
C LYS A 15 12.89 26.67 -45.81
N GLU A 16 13.92 27.44 -46.12
CA GLU A 16 13.90 28.81 -46.62
C GLU A 16 13.01 29.00 -47.86
N PRO A 17 12.50 30.21 -48.08
CA PRO A 17 12.29 30.75 -49.41
C PRO A 17 13.26 31.91 -49.72
N SER A 18 14.13 31.62 -50.68
CA SER A 18 14.63 32.54 -51.71
C SER A 18 13.48 33.35 -52.34
N CYS A 19 13.67 34.65 -52.56
CA CYS A 19 13.73 35.21 -53.91
C CYS A 19 13.97 36.73 -53.91
N CYS A 20 14.78 37.11 -54.88
CA CYS A 20 15.19 38.44 -55.29
C CYS A 20 14.02 39.34 -55.68
N ASP A 21 14.16 40.65 -55.43
CA ASP A 21 13.50 41.66 -56.23
C ASP A 21 14.46 42.82 -56.54
N GLU A 22 14.43 43.20 -57.82
CA GLU A 22 15.32 44.13 -58.50
C GLU A 22 14.94 45.61 -58.28
N LYS A 23 15.99 46.45 -58.38
CA LYS A 23 16.02 47.84 -58.89
C LYS A 23 15.30 48.93 -58.07
N LYS A 24 16.12 49.88 -57.60
CA LYS A 24 16.19 51.27 -58.14
C LYS A 24 17.29 52.06 -57.43
N GLU A 25 18.36 52.38 -58.16
CA GLU A 25 19.35 53.38 -57.74
C GLU A 25 18.69 54.77 -57.65
N LYS A 26 18.54 55.30 -56.44
CA LYS A 26 18.29 56.71 -56.20
C LYS A 26 19.55 57.31 -55.60
N LYS A 27 20.21 58.20 -56.36
CA LYS A 27 21.26 59.09 -55.87
C LYS A 27 20.72 59.94 -54.72
N TYR A 28 21.09 59.60 -53.50
CA TYR A 28 20.77 60.36 -52.29
C TYR A 28 21.91 61.36 -52.06
N ASN A 29 21.63 62.64 -52.30
CA ASN A 29 22.51 63.73 -51.89
C ASN A 29 22.68 63.64 -50.38
N SER A 30 23.93 63.51 -49.90
CA SER A 30 24.23 63.50 -48.48
C SER A 30 23.84 64.84 -47.86
N PRO A 31 22.85 64.89 -46.94
CA PRO A 31 22.67 66.09 -46.14
C PRO A 31 23.79 66.11 -45.11
N VAL A 32 24.49 67.24 -45.07
CA VAL A 32 25.56 67.64 -44.15
C VAL A 32 25.08 67.71 -42.67
N PHE A 33 23.97 67.07 -42.33
CA PHE A 33 23.33 67.07 -41.01
C PHE A 33 23.91 66.01 -40.04
N LEU A 34 24.94 65.25 -40.43
CA LEU A 34 25.55 64.21 -39.59
C LEU A 34 26.65 64.71 -38.64
N ALA A 35 26.98 66.00 -38.63
CA ALA A 35 28.05 66.52 -37.78
C ALA A 35 27.60 66.85 -36.35
N ASN A 36 26.32 67.22 -36.14
CA ASN A 36 25.81 67.61 -34.81
C ASN A 36 25.00 66.52 -34.07
N LEU A 37 24.56 65.46 -34.75
CA LEU A 37 23.98 64.29 -34.06
C LEU A 37 25.05 63.45 -33.32
N ARG A 38 26.32 63.54 -33.73
CA ARG A 38 27.40 62.67 -33.25
C ARG A 38 27.78 62.85 -31.78
N LYS A 39 27.55 64.04 -31.19
CA LYS A 39 27.86 64.31 -29.78
C LYS A 39 26.77 63.87 -28.80
N ASN A 40 25.50 63.85 -29.22
CA ASN A 40 24.39 63.37 -28.39
C ASN A 40 24.16 61.86 -28.57
N LEU A 41 24.48 61.30 -29.75
CA LEU A 41 24.30 59.88 -30.05
C LEU A 41 25.16 58.98 -29.15
N THR A 42 26.40 59.38 -28.86
CA THR A 42 27.30 58.63 -27.98
C THR A 42 26.79 58.61 -26.54
N GLN A 43 26.28 59.74 -26.03
CA GLN A 43 25.69 59.81 -24.69
C GLN A 43 24.41 58.97 -24.58
N THR A 44 23.52 59.03 -25.58
CA THR A 44 22.31 58.18 -25.60
C THR A 44 22.63 56.69 -25.70
N LEU A 45 23.68 56.33 -26.45
CA LEU A 45 24.11 54.94 -26.60
C LEU A 45 24.76 54.41 -25.31
N ILE A 46 25.56 55.23 -24.63
CA ILE A 46 26.11 54.90 -23.30
C ILE A 46 24.98 54.73 -22.28
N ALA A 47 23.99 55.63 -22.27
CA ALA A 47 22.85 55.53 -21.36
C ALA A 47 22.02 54.25 -21.60
N PHE A 48 21.75 53.92 -22.87
CA PHE A 48 21.03 52.70 -23.24
C PHE A 48 21.82 51.43 -22.86
N LEU A 49 23.13 51.41 -23.13
CA LEU A 49 24.00 50.31 -22.75
C LEU A 49 24.06 50.14 -21.22
N GLY A 50 24.18 51.24 -20.48
CA GLY A 50 24.15 51.22 -19.01
C GLY A 50 22.83 50.68 -18.46
N LEU A 51 21.70 51.06 -19.04
CA LEU A 51 20.39 50.52 -18.69
C LEU A 51 20.28 49.02 -19.01
N ALA A 52 20.75 48.58 -20.18
CA ALA A 52 20.74 47.17 -20.56
C ALA A 52 21.60 46.31 -19.61
N VAL A 53 22.76 46.83 -19.19
CA VAL A 53 23.61 46.18 -18.18
C VAL A 53 22.89 46.11 -16.84
N ALA A 54 22.26 47.21 -16.39
CA ALA A 54 21.51 47.22 -15.14
C ALA A 54 20.36 46.20 -15.14
N ILE A 55 19.60 46.12 -16.24
CA ILE A 55 18.52 45.13 -16.40
C ILE A 55 19.07 43.70 -16.35
N ASN A 56 20.16 43.41 -17.06
CA ASN A 56 20.76 42.07 -17.04
C ASN A 56 21.26 41.68 -15.64
N ILE A 57 21.82 42.62 -14.87
CA ILE A 57 22.23 42.38 -13.48
C ILE A 57 21.03 42.06 -12.60
N ILE A 58 19.93 42.80 -12.74
CA ILE A 58 18.69 42.57 -11.98
C ILE A 58 18.10 41.18 -12.31
N VAL A 59 17.99 40.84 -13.61
CA VAL A 59 17.47 39.55 -14.05
C VAL A 59 18.37 38.40 -13.57
N MET A 60 19.68 38.52 -13.68
CA MET A 60 20.62 37.51 -13.20
C MET A 60 20.54 37.34 -11.68
N THR A 61 20.40 38.42 -10.92
CA THR A 61 20.27 38.35 -9.46
C THR A 61 18.96 37.69 -9.05
N TYR A 62 17.85 38.07 -9.70
CA TYR A 62 16.54 37.44 -9.48
C TYR A 62 16.57 35.94 -9.83
N PHE A 63 17.19 35.58 -10.95
CA PHE A 63 17.36 34.19 -11.36
C PHE A 63 18.23 33.41 -10.37
N THR A 64 19.38 33.93 -9.96
CA THR A 64 20.27 33.27 -8.97
C THR A 64 19.57 33.06 -7.63
N VAL A 65 18.82 34.04 -7.12
CA VAL A 65 18.06 33.88 -5.87
C VAL A 65 16.98 32.81 -6.02
N THR A 66 16.24 32.82 -7.14
CA THR A 66 15.18 31.84 -7.40
C THR A 66 15.74 30.43 -7.56
N VAL A 67 16.83 30.27 -8.31
CA VAL A 67 17.50 28.98 -8.52
C VAL A 67 18.13 28.48 -7.23
N ASN A 68 18.79 29.32 -6.44
CA ASN A 68 19.38 28.89 -5.17
C ASN A 68 18.30 28.43 -4.18
N LYS A 69 17.16 29.12 -4.13
CA LYS A 69 16.02 28.67 -3.33
C LYS A 69 15.49 27.32 -3.81
N LYS A 70 15.29 27.16 -5.12
CA LYS A 70 14.81 25.90 -5.72
C LYS A 70 15.82 24.76 -5.60
N LEU A 71 17.11 25.06 -5.63
CA LEU A 71 18.19 24.08 -5.43
C LEU A 71 18.26 23.63 -3.97
N GLY A 72 18.10 24.56 -3.02
CA GLY A 72 17.98 24.22 -1.59
C GLY A 72 16.77 23.31 -1.34
N GLU A 73 15.61 23.65 -1.88
CA GLU A 73 14.40 22.81 -1.83
C GLU A 73 14.67 21.41 -2.45
N ALA A 74 15.34 21.34 -3.61
CA ALA A 74 15.68 20.07 -4.24
C ALA A 74 16.67 19.23 -3.43
N ILE A 75 17.69 19.86 -2.84
CA ILE A 75 18.65 19.18 -1.97
C ILE A 75 17.95 18.64 -0.73
N ASP A 76 17.08 19.44 -0.10
CA ASP A 76 16.34 19.00 1.09
C ASP A 76 15.37 17.85 0.79
N ILE A 77 14.81 17.77 -0.42
CA ILE A 77 14.04 16.60 -0.88
C ILE A 77 14.93 15.34 -0.90
N THR A 78 16.18 15.45 -1.36
CA THR A 78 17.09 14.30 -1.48
C THR A 78 17.67 13.78 -0.16
N LYS A 79 17.78 14.63 0.87
CA LYS A 79 18.22 14.18 2.20
C LYS A 79 17.29 13.09 2.74
N PRO A 80 17.76 12.09 3.50
CA PRO A 80 16.85 11.15 4.11
C PRO A 80 15.93 11.84 5.13
N GLN A 81 14.74 11.27 5.36
CA GLN A 81 13.89 11.69 6.48
C GLN A 81 14.47 11.08 7.76
N GLU A 82 14.99 11.92 8.65
CA GLU A 82 15.48 11.48 9.95
C GLU A 82 14.33 11.34 10.95
N GLY A 83 14.37 10.30 11.79
CA GLY A 83 13.42 10.14 12.88
C GLY A 83 13.64 8.89 13.73
N LYS A 84 12.86 8.79 14.80
CA LYS A 84 12.86 7.66 15.73
C LYS A 84 11.79 6.65 15.32
N LEU A 85 12.14 5.38 15.34
CA LEU A 85 11.22 4.28 15.06
C LEU A 85 11.00 3.46 16.34
N THR A 86 9.75 3.33 16.75
CA THR A 86 9.35 2.49 17.88
C THR A 86 8.38 1.41 17.39
N LEU A 87 8.74 0.16 17.64
CA LEU A 87 7.91 -1.01 17.38
C LEU A 87 7.31 -1.49 18.70
N ILE A 88 5.99 -1.64 18.77
CA ILE A 88 5.28 -2.10 19.97
C ILE A 88 4.72 -3.49 19.69
N VAL A 89 5.17 -4.49 20.45
CA VAL A 89 4.85 -5.90 20.22
C VAL A 89 4.17 -6.49 21.46
N PRO A 90 3.02 -7.18 21.31
CA PRO A 90 2.33 -7.83 22.43
C PRO A 90 3.02 -9.15 22.80
N LEU A 91 3.27 -9.38 24.11
CA LEU A 91 3.85 -10.64 24.58
C LEU A 91 2.89 -11.82 24.40
N ASN A 92 1.59 -11.55 24.51
CA ASN A 92 0.54 -12.57 24.47
C ASN A 92 0.09 -12.93 23.04
N CYS A 93 0.84 -12.53 22.00
CA CYS A 93 0.53 -12.91 20.63
C CYS A 93 1.79 -13.21 19.80
N PRO A 94 2.34 -14.43 19.90
CA PRO A 94 3.53 -14.81 19.13
C PRO A 94 3.29 -14.83 17.60
N ASN A 95 2.03 -14.88 17.17
CA ASN A 95 1.65 -14.99 15.76
C ASN A 95 1.10 -13.69 15.16
N CYS A 96 1.07 -12.55 15.88
CA CYS A 96 0.45 -11.31 15.39
C CYS A 96 1.28 -10.57 14.31
N GLY A 97 2.13 -11.31 13.59
CA GLY A 97 3.00 -10.75 12.55
C GLY A 97 4.30 -10.17 13.09
N ASP A 98 5.33 -10.24 12.26
CA ASP A 98 6.63 -9.62 12.50
C ASP A 98 6.68 -8.29 11.75
N LEU A 99 6.96 -7.19 12.47
CA LEU A 99 7.07 -5.83 11.92
C LEU A 99 8.30 -5.61 11.04
N THR A 100 9.11 -6.64 10.81
CA THR A 100 10.30 -6.58 9.95
C THR A 100 9.95 -6.19 8.51
N VAL A 101 8.80 -6.63 7.97
CA VAL A 101 8.38 -6.29 6.60
C VAL A 101 7.99 -4.82 6.51
N GLU A 102 7.18 -4.34 7.45
CA GLU A 102 6.73 -2.96 7.56
C GLU A 102 7.92 -2.01 7.76
N LYS A 103 8.85 -2.38 8.67
CA LYS A 103 10.08 -1.62 8.88
C LYS A 103 10.93 -1.52 7.61
N LYS A 104 11.06 -2.61 6.84
CA LYS A 104 11.76 -2.57 5.54
C LYS A 104 11.06 -1.66 4.53
N LYS A 105 9.72 -1.65 4.51
CA LYS A 105 8.93 -0.72 3.68
C LYS A 105 9.22 0.75 4.07
N PHE A 106 9.30 1.06 5.37
CA PHE A 106 9.68 2.40 5.84
C PHE A 106 11.09 2.80 5.39
N LEU A 107 12.07 1.91 5.55
CA LEU A 107 13.46 2.17 5.15
C LEU A 107 13.62 2.38 3.64
N ALA A 108 12.76 1.75 2.82
CA ALA A 108 12.77 1.92 1.38
C ALA A 108 12.38 3.34 0.91
N GLU A 109 11.70 4.12 1.77
CA GLU A 109 11.24 5.48 1.45
C GLU A 109 12.27 6.57 1.82
N ASN A 110 13.57 6.24 1.72
CA ASN A 110 14.68 7.15 2.03
C ASN A 110 14.58 7.74 3.45
N VAL A 111 14.34 6.87 4.43
CA VAL A 111 14.25 7.21 5.86
C VAL A 111 15.55 6.80 6.54
N GLU A 112 16.10 7.68 7.38
CA GLU A 112 17.23 7.41 8.27
C GLU A 112 16.72 7.29 9.71
N ILE A 113 16.89 6.11 10.30
CA ILE A 113 16.43 5.85 11.66
C ILE A 113 17.52 6.27 12.64
N THR A 114 17.26 7.30 13.44
CA THR A 114 18.20 7.83 14.43
C THR A 114 18.12 7.09 15.78
N ASP A 115 16.97 6.47 16.06
CA ASP A 115 16.73 5.65 17.25
C ASP A 115 15.74 4.54 16.88
N ASP A 116 16.03 3.30 17.25
CA ASP A 116 15.31 2.11 16.82
C ASP A 116 15.02 1.22 18.03
N LYS A 117 13.76 1.22 18.47
CA LYS A 117 13.34 0.55 19.70
C LYS A 117 12.26 -0.49 19.42
N ILE A 118 12.35 -1.60 20.14
CA ILE A 118 11.28 -2.58 20.23
C ILE A 118 10.83 -2.63 21.69
N LEU A 119 9.57 -2.29 21.93
CA LEU A 119 8.97 -2.28 23.24
C LEU A 119 7.93 -3.39 23.37
N SER A 120 7.92 -4.02 24.54
CA SER A 120 6.80 -4.89 24.93
C SER A 120 5.57 -4.03 25.24
N ALA A 121 4.40 -4.43 24.75
CA ALA A 121 3.13 -3.77 25.02
C ALA A 121 2.83 -3.59 26.53
N ASP A 122 3.37 -4.47 27.38
CA ASP A 122 3.16 -4.42 28.83
C ASP A 122 4.08 -3.43 29.56
N SER A 123 5.09 -2.88 28.86
CA SER A 123 6.00 -1.89 29.43
C SER A 123 5.33 -0.54 29.62
N GLU A 124 5.69 0.19 30.67
CA GLU A 124 5.12 1.52 30.94
C GLU A 124 5.40 2.52 29.80
N GLU A 125 6.57 2.43 29.15
CA GLU A 125 6.90 3.25 27.98
C GLU A 125 5.94 2.96 26.80
N ALA A 126 5.69 1.68 26.49
CA ALA A 126 4.74 1.31 25.43
C ALA A 126 3.30 1.72 25.76
N LYS A 127 2.84 1.55 27.01
CA LYS A 127 1.49 1.97 27.43
C LYS A 127 1.27 3.46 27.24
N ASN A 128 2.29 4.28 27.54
CA ASN A 128 2.22 5.72 27.32
C ASN A 128 2.04 6.04 25.83
N ILE A 129 2.82 5.40 24.95
CA ILE A 129 2.72 5.58 23.48
C ILE A 129 1.37 5.08 22.96
N ILE A 130 0.89 3.92 23.42
CA ILE A 130 -0.43 3.38 23.08
C ILE A 130 -1.53 4.38 23.42
N ASN A 131 -1.48 4.97 24.63
CA ASN A 131 -2.48 5.94 25.07
C ASN A 131 -2.34 7.29 24.33
N GLU A 132 -1.12 7.76 24.11
CA GLU A 132 -0.82 9.03 23.43
C GLU A 132 -1.36 9.05 22.00
N PHE A 133 -1.11 7.98 21.24
CA PHE A 133 -1.54 7.86 19.85
C PHE A 133 -2.88 7.14 19.66
N GLY A 134 -3.52 6.72 20.75
CA GLY A 134 -4.81 6.02 20.71
C GLY A 134 -4.77 4.69 19.95
N LEU A 135 -3.68 3.93 20.08
CA LEU A 135 -3.49 2.65 19.38
C LEU A 135 -4.52 1.64 19.86
N GLN A 136 -5.20 0.99 18.92
CA GLN A 136 -6.22 -0.01 19.19
C GLN A 136 -5.72 -1.42 18.88
N ARG A 137 -4.73 -1.57 18.00
CA ARG A 137 -4.28 -2.86 17.46
C ARG A 137 -2.76 -2.97 17.51
N LEU A 138 -2.28 -4.13 17.96
CA LEU A 138 -0.86 -4.46 18.05
C LEU A 138 -0.55 -5.74 17.25
N PRO A 139 0.67 -5.88 16.71
CA PRO A 139 1.82 -5.01 16.87
C PRO A 139 1.66 -3.71 16.09
N ALA A 140 2.26 -2.62 16.58
CA ALA A 140 2.15 -1.29 15.98
C ALA A 140 3.54 -0.69 15.75
N LEU A 141 3.61 0.23 14.77
CA LEU A 141 4.83 0.96 14.43
C LEU A 141 4.54 2.45 14.54
N VAL A 142 5.38 3.15 15.31
CA VAL A 142 5.32 4.61 15.48
C VAL A 142 6.64 5.22 15.02
N PHE A 143 6.58 6.05 13.98
CA PHE A 143 7.72 6.81 13.48
C PHE A 143 7.54 8.28 13.82
N GLN A 144 8.49 8.87 14.55
CA GLN A 144 8.45 10.27 14.98
C GLN A 144 9.62 11.05 14.41
N SER A 145 9.35 12.20 13.79
CA SER A 145 10.37 13.12 13.30
C SER A 145 10.30 14.48 13.99
N GLU A 146 11.44 15.14 14.15
CA GLU A 146 11.49 16.52 14.66
C GLU A 146 10.93 17.53 13.66
N LYS A 147 11.02 17.19 12.37
CA LYS A 147 10.55 17.98 11.22
C LYS A 147 9.25 17.42 10.67
N GLU A 148 8.56 18.24 9.90
CA GLU A 148 7.40 17.80 9.12
C GLU A 148 7.78 16.60 8.24
N ILE A 149 6.92 15.59 8.21
CA ILE A 149 7.13 14.38 7.43
C ILE A 149 6.95 14.69 5.95
N LYS A 150 7.95 14.29 5.16
CA LYS A 150 7.92 14.46 3.70
C LYS A 150 6.68 13.83 3.07
N ASN A 151 6.07 14.58 2.15
CA ASN A 151 4.92 14.14 1.35
C ASN A 151 5.07 12.78 0.67
N GLN A 152 6.29 12.40 0.26
CA GLN A 152 6.54 11.07 -0.30
C GLN A 152 6.22 9.96 0.71
N LEU A 153 6.71 10.10 1.94
CA LEU A 153 6.47 9.14 3.01
C LEU A 153 4.98 9.10 3.38
N VAL A 154 4.33 10.27 3.50
CA VAL A 154 2.88 10.33 3.73
C VAL A 154 2.11 9.59 2.64
N ARG A 155 2.48 9.75 1.36
CA ARG A 155 1.82 9.05 0.24
C ARG A 155 2.05 7.53 0.29
N ALA A 156 3.25 7.09 0.62
CA ALA A 156 3.60 5.67 0.69
C ALA A 156 2.80 4.90 1.76
N PHE A 157 2.33 5.62 2.79
CA PHE A 157 1.60 5.05 3.92
C PHE A 157 0.17 5.58 4.08
N LYS A 158 -0.34 6.38 3.14
CA LYS A 158 -1.66 7.03 3.23
C LYS A 158 -2.78 6.04 3.51
N ASP A 159 -2.70 4.86 2.89
CA ASP A 159 -3.74 3.86 3.06
C ASP A 159 -3.54 3.12 4.39
N ASP A 160 -2.31 2.84 4.79
CA ASP A 160 -2.02 1.89 5.87
C ASP A 160 -1.74 2.52 7.24
N ALA A 161 -1.56 3.85 7.31
CA ALA A 161 -1.13 4.54 8.51
C ALA A 161 -1.86 5.85 8.73
N GLN A 162 -1.92 6.27 9.99
CA GLN A 162 -2.44 7.55 10.43
C GLN A 162 -1.28 8.55 10.55
N LEU A 163 -1.49 9.78 10.10
CA LEU A 163 -0.55 10.88 10.27
C LEU A 163 -1.02 11.73 11.46
N ASP A 164 -0.23 11.77 12.53
CA ASP A 164 -0.48 12.63 13.68
C ASP A 164 0.43 13.86 13.66
N GLN A 165 -0.19 15.04 13.80
CA GLN A 165 0.46 16.36 13.86
C GLN A 165 1.51 16.65 12.76
N GLU A 166 1.38 16.04 11.57
CA GLU A 166 2.34 16.15 10.45
C GLU A 166 3.78 15.68 10.75
N LYS A 167 4.03 15.15 11.94
CA LYS A 167 5.37 14.77 12.44
C LYS A 167 5.49 13.31 12.86
N THR A 168 4.36 12.62 12.97
CA THR A 168 4.31 11.24 13.41
C THR A 168 3.49 10.39 12.45
N ILE A 169 4.04 9.25 12.04
CA ILE A 169 3.29 8.20 11.36
C ILE A 169 3.04 7.07 12.34
N VAL A 170 1.77 6.67 12.43
CA VAL A 170 1.29 5.57 13.26
C VAL A 170 0.70 4.50 12.35
N TRP A 171 1.29 3.32 12.36
CA TRP A 171 0.81 2.18 11.58
C TRP A 171 0.25 1.09 12.51
N GLU A 172 -0.91 0.57 12.14
CA GLU A 172 -1.62 -0.52 12.82
C GLU A 172 -2.05 -1.58 11.78
N PRO A 173 -2.13 -2.87 12.17
CA PRO A 173 -2.57 -3.91 11.28
C PRO A 173 -4.06 -3.75 10.95
N LYS A 174 -4.37 -3.67 9.66
CA LYS A 174 -5.75 -3.64 9.16
C LYS A 174 -6.41 -5.01 9.16
N GLN A 175 -5.63 -6.04 8.86
CA GLN A 175 -6.09 -7.42 8.75
C GLN A 175 -5.66 -8.20 10.00
N PRO A 176 -6.43 -9.20 10.44
CA PRO A 176 -5.99 -10.14 11.47
C PRO A 176 -4.77 -10.95 10.98
N LEU A 177 -3.89 -11.44 11.85
CA LEU A 177 -3.98 -11.59 13.29
C LEU A 177 -3.39 -10.39 14.06
N TYR A 178 -4.14 -9.80 14.99
CA TYR A 178 -3.65 -8.71 15.84
C TYR A 178 -4.16 -8.83 17.28
N PHE A 179 -3.47 -8.16 18.20
CA PHE A 179 -3.89 -8.02 19.59
C PHE A 179 -4.68 -6.72 19.74
N ASP A 180 -5.92 -6.83 20.20
CA ASP A 180 -6.80 -5.70 20.43
C ASP A 180 -6.57 -5.14 21.84
N VAL A 181 -6.12 -3.88 21.90
CA VAL A 181 -5.73 -3.21 23.14
C VAL A 181 -6.93 -3.03 24.07
N ASN A 182 -8.11 -2.74 23.53
CA ASN A 182 -9.30 -2.43 24.31
C ASN A 182 -9.88 -3.67 25.01
N SER A 183 -9.94 -4.78 24.27
CA SER A 183 -10.48 -6.05 24.76
C SER A 183 -9.42 -6.93 25.42
N ASN A 184 -8.14 -6.60 25.29
CA ASN A 184 -7.02 -7.37 25.82
C ASN A 184 -7.02 -8.82 25.28
N MET A 185 -7.39 -8.99 24.01
CA MET A 185 -7.55 -10.30 23.36
C MET A 185 -6.92 -10.32 21.97
N VAL A 186 -6.48 -11.51 21.54
CA VAL A 186 -6.03 -11.72 20.16
C VAL A 186 -7.24 -11.93 19.26
N VAL A 187 -7.34 -11.12 18.21
CA VAL A 187 -8.42 -11.12 17.23
C VAL A 187 -7.97 -11.86 15.96
N GLY A 188 -8.88 -12.65 15.38
CA GLY A 188 -8.66 -13.42 14.16
C GLY A 188 -8.16 -14.84 14.35
N MET A 189 -8.01 -15.33 15.58
CA MET A 189 -7.71 -16.75 15.81
C MET A 189 -8.94 -17.62 15.52
N VAL A 190 -8.92 -18.36 14.41
CA VAL A 190 -10.06 -19.18 13.97
C VAL A 190 -9.93 -20.60 14.51
N LYS A 191 -11.04 -21.18 14.98
CA LYS A 191 -11.12 -22.62 15.27
C LYS A 191 -11.75 -23.32 14.07
N ALA A 192 -11.11 -24.38 13.59
CA ALA A 192 -11.62 -25.20 12.50
C ALA A 192 -12.06 -26.58 13.00
N ILE A 193 -13.22 -27.02 12.51
CA ILE A 193 -13.70 -28.38 12.65
C ILE A 193 -13.85 -28.97 11.24
N TYR A 194 -13.06 -29.98 10.95
CA TYR A 194 -13.12 -30.74 9.71
C TYR A 194 -14.07 -31.92 9.90
N ILE A 195 -15.14 -31.97 9.11
CA ILE A 195 -16.11 -33.06 9.11
C ILE A 195 -15.74 -34.03 8.00
N THR A 196 -15.53 -35.29 8.35
CA THR A 196 -15.10 -36.35 7.43
C THR A 196 -16.02 -37.56 7.45
N ASP A 197 -15.88 -38.43 6.45
CA ASP A 197 -16.46 -39.78 6.45
C ASP A 197 -15.36 -40.80 6.21
N ASN A 198 -14.94 -41.48 7.27
CA ASN A 198 -13.89 -42.49 7.25
C ASN A 198 -14.28 -43.73 6.44
N SER A 199 -15.58 -43.93 6.17
CA SER A 199 -16.03 -44.97 5.24
C SER A 199 -15.83 -44.57 3.77
N CYS A 200 -15.59 -43.29 3.49
CA CYS A 200 -15.39 -42.75 2.15
C CYS A 200 -13.90 -42.69 1.79
N THR A 201 -13.37 -43.77 1.20
CA THR A 201 -11.96 -43.86 0.81
C THR A 201 -11.60 -43.02 -0.42
N GLU A 202 -12.59 -42.63 -1.22
CA GLU A 202 -12.40 -41.82 -2.44
C GLU A 202 -12.62 -40.32 -2.21
N CYS A 203 -13.16 -39.95 -1.04
CA CYS A 203 -13.37 -38.56 -0.69
C CYS A 203 -12.02 -37.83 -0.59
N TYR A 204 -12.02 -36.56 -0.98
CA TYR A 204 -10.84 -35.72 -0.84
C TYR A 204 -10.44 -35.54 0.63
N ASP A 205 -9.15 -35.36 0.89
CA ASP A 205 -8.70 -34.98 2.23
C ASP A 205 -8.97 -33.49 2.47
N VAL A 206 -9.95 -33.21 3.34
CA VAL A 206 -10.37 -31.87 3.70
C VAL A 206 -9.27 -31.05 4.35
N MET A 207 -8.43 -31.67 5.17
CA MET A 207 -7.41 -30.96 5.92
C MET A 207 -6.27 -30.53 4.99
N SER A 208 -5.81 -31.38 4.08
CA SER A 208 -4.78 -30.97 3.11
C SER A 208 -5.32 -30.01 2.04
N THR A 209 -6.58 -30.18 1.62
CA THR A 209 -7.14 -29.40 0.50
C THR A 209 -7.63 -28.03 0.94
N GLN A 210 -8.48 -27.94 1.97
CA GLN A 210 -9.12 -26.67 2.32
C GLN A 210 -8.27 -25.78 3.23
N ARG A 211 -7.43 -26.36 4.09
CA ARG A 211 -6.58 -25.58 4.99
C ARG A 211 -5.67 -24.63 4.22
N SER A 212 -5.02 -25.12 3.16
CA SER A 212 -4.13 -24.31 2.33
C SER A 212 -4.87 -23.16 1.62
N VAL A 213 -6.11 -23.39 1.18
CA VAL A 213 -6.97 -22.36 0.58
C VAL A 213 -7.26 -21.26 1.60
N PHE A 214 -7.65 -21.60 2.83
CA PHE A 214 -7.93 -20.57 3.85
C PHE A 214 -6.70 -19.82 4.32
N GLN A 215 -5.54 -20.47 4.35
CA GLN A 215 -4.27 -19.78 4.62
C GLN A 215 -3.94 -18.72 3.55
N GLN A 216 -4.36 -18.90 2.30
CA GLN A 216 -4.20 -17.87 1.25
C GLN A 216 -5.08 -16.63 1.52
N PHE A 217 -6.17 -16.77 2.28
CA PHE A 217 -6.95 -15.64 2.78
C PHE A 217 -6.38 -15.02 4.07
N GLY A 218 -5.22 -15.49 4.53
CA GLY A 218 -4.56 -15.01 5.75
C GLY A 218 -5.09 -15.64 7.05
N ILE A 219 -5.95 -16.66 6.97
CA ILE A 219 -6.52 -17.28 8.17
C ILE A 219 -5.43 -17.97 8.99
N VAL A 220 -5.43 -17.69 10.28
CA VAL A 220 -4.60 -18.38 11.28
C VAL A 220 -5.49 -19.21 12.19
N PHE A 221 -5.22 -20.51 12.24
CA PHE A 221 -5.99 -21.43 13.07
C PHE A 221 -5.44 -21.49 14.50
N ALA A 222 -6.30 -21.21 15.49
CA ALA A 222 -6.02 -21.41 16.91
C ALA A 222 -6.04 -22.89 17.29
N SER A 223 -6.99 -23.62 16.74
CA SER A 223 -7.18 -25.05 16.97
C SER A 223 -7.85 -25.68 15.77
N GLU A 224 -7.41 -26.90 15.47
CA GLU A 224 -7.92 -27.71 14.37
C GLU A 224 -8.35 -29.05 14.95
N LYS A 225 -9.55 -29.52 14.62
CA LYS A 225 -9.99 -30.87 14.97
C LYS A 225 -10.71 -31.53 13.81
N THR A 226 -10.57 -32.84 13.70
CA THR A 226 -11.30 -33.66 12.73
C THR A 226 -12.33 -34.49 13.47
N VAL A 227 -13.55 -34.54 12.94
CA VAL A 227 -14.68 -35.27 13.51
C VAL A 227 -15.33 -36.10 12.41
N ASP A 228 -15.48 -37.40 12.68
CA ASP A 228 -16.10 -38.30 11.73
C ASP A 228 -17.63 -38.30 11.87
N ILE A 229 -18.36 -38.40 10.75
CA ILE A 229 -19.83 -38.41 10.78
C ILE A 229 -20.44 -39.60 11.51
N SER A 230 -19.69 -40.68 11.76
CA SER A 230 -20.19 -41.82 12.54
C SER A 230 -20.17 -41.55 14.06
N GLU A 231 -19.34 -40.60 14.51
CA GLU A 231 -19.20 -40.20 15.91
C GLU A 231 -20.41 -39.41 16.40
N VAL A 232 -20.63 -39.41 17.73
CA VAL A 232 -21.73 -38.66 18.36
C VAL A 232 -21.61 -37.16 18.06
N ASP A 233 -20.41 -36.61 18.19
CA ASP A 233 -20.13 -35.20 17.90
C ASP A 233 -20.36 -34.87 16.41
N GLY A 234 -19.97 -35.77 15.51
CA GLY A 234 -20.19 -35.61 14.07
C GLY A 234 -21.67 -35.52 13.73
N LYS A 235 -22.48 -36.46 14.23
CA LYS A 235 -23.95 -36.45 14.06
C LYS A 235 -24.59 -35.18 14.59
N ASN A 236 -24.18 -34.74 15.78
CA ASN A 236 -24.67 -33.49 16.36
C ASN A 236 -24.36 -32.27 15.48
N LEU A 237 -23.17 -32.22 14.87
CA LEU A 237 -22.77 -31.13 13.98
C LEU A 237 -23.52 -31.16 12.64
N LEU A 238 -23.73 -32.35 12.06
CA LEU A 238 -24.56 -32.53 10.86
C LEU A 238 -25.99 -32.03 11.12
N ASP A 239 -26.58 -32.41 12.24
CA ASP A 239 -27.94 -32.03 12.62
C ASP A 239 -28.07 -30.54 12.92
N LYS A 240 -27.09 -29.98 13.64
CA LYS A 240 -27.06 -28.56 14.02
C LYS A 240 -26.98 -27.67 12.78
N TYR A 241 -26.05 -27.96 11.88
CA TYR A 241 -25.77 -27.10 10.73
C TYR A 241 -26.39 -27.60 9.42
N LYS A 242 -27.21 -28.66 9.45
CA LYS A 242 -27.87 -29.23 8.26
C LYS A 242 -26.87 -29.48 7.13
N ILE A 243 -25.76 -30.16 7.46
CA ILE A 243 -24.70 -30.47 6.50
C ILE A 243 -25.17 -31.63 5.62
N THR A 244 -25.17 -31.44 4.31
CA THR A 244 -25.64 -32.43 3.32
C THR A 244 -24.51 -33.08 2.54
N SER A 245 -23.27 -32.65 2.72
CA SER A 245 -22.14 -33.14 1.93
C SER A 245 -20.87 -33.17 2.77
N VAL A 246 -20.08 -34.23 2.59
CA VAL A 246 -18.81 -34.44 3.30
C VAL A 246 -17.74 -34.95 2.34
N PRO A 247 -16.45 -34.68 2.61
CA PRO A 247 -15.94 -33.86 3.71
C PRO A 247 -16.27 -32.37 3.61
N THR A 248 -16.27 -31.65 4.73
CA THR A 248 -16.46 -30.19 4.78
C THR A 248 -15.80 -29.56 6.02
N ILE A 249 -15.76 -28.23 6.09
CA ILE A 249 -15.20 -27.47 7.22
C ILE A 249 -16.28 -26.59 7.86
N ILE A 250 -16.17 -26.44 9.18
CA ILE A 250 -16.87 -25.44 9.97
C ILE A 250 -15.81 -24.57 10.64
N MET A 251 -15.91 -23.25 10.49
CA MET A 251 -15.02 -22.29 11.13
C MET A 251 -15.79 -21.43 12.15
N SER A 252 -15.09 -21.01 13.20
CA SER A 252 -15.66 -20.24 14.31
C SER A 252 -16.01 -18.79 13.92
N PRO A 253 -16.80 -18.07 14.73
CA PRO A 253 -17.26 -16.71 14.40
C PRO A 253 -16.15 -15.68 14.18
N GLU A 254 -14.95 -15.90 14.72
CA GLU A 254 -13.76 -15.07 14.52
C GLU A 254 -13.34 -15.00 13.05
N THR A 255 -13.82 -15.91 12.19
CA THR A 255 -13.65 -15.83 10.73
C THR A 255 -14.20 -14.52 10.14
N LYS A 256 -15.19 -13.89 10.79
CA LYS A 256 -15.76 -12.61 10.35
C LYS A 256 -14.74 -11.46 10.28
N GLU A 257 -13.61 -11.59 10.95
CA GLU A 257 -12.57 -10.55 10.95
C GLU A 257 -11.75 -10.56 9.63
N TYR A 258 -11.92 -11.58 8.78
CA TYR A 258 -11.23 -11.72 7.50
C TYR A 258 -12.10 -11.20 6.33
N GLU A 259 -12.03 -9.89 6.09
CA GLU A 259 -12.85 -9.18 5.09
C GLU A 259 -12.75 -9.80 3.68
N ASN A 260 -11.54 -10.17 3.25
CA ASN A 260 -11.32 -10.78 1.94
C ASN A 260 -12.09 -12.09 1.79
N LEU A 261 -12.11 -12.94 2.82
CA LEU A 261 -12.89 -14.16 2.81
C LEU A 261 -14.39 -13.87 2.83
N ASN A 262 -14.84 -12.93 3.67
CA ASN A 262 -16.25 -12.55 3.78
C ASN A 262 -16.84 -12.12 2.43
N SER A 263 -16.05 -11.40 1.63
CA SER A 263 -16.48 -10.91 0.32
C SER A 263 -16.83 -12.03 -0.67
N VAL A 264 -16.29 -13.24 -0.46
CA VAL A 264 -16.50 -14.40 -1.34
C VAL A 264 -17.28 -15.54 -0.68
N TRP A 265 -17.48 -15.49 0.64
CA TRP A 265 -18.02 -16.62 1.41
C TRP A 265 -19.40 -17.07 0.93
N SER A 266 -20.28 -16.14 0.59
CA SER A 266 -21.65 -16.42 0.13
C SER A 266 -21.72 -17.27 -1.15
N LYS A 267 -20.60 -17.39 -1.89
CA LYS A 267 -20.50 -18.26 -3.07
C LYS A 267 -20.17 -19.71 -2.73
N VAL A 268 -19.58 -19.93 -1.55
CA VAL A 268 -19.00 -21.22 -1.16
C VAL A 268 -19.62 -21.83 0.09
N GLY A 269 -20.30 -21.04 0.91
CA GLY A 269 -20.84 -21.46 2.20
C GLY A 269 -21.92 -20.53 2.74
N THR A 270 -22.26 -20.74 4.00
CA THR A 270 -23.22 -19.93 4.77
C THR A 270 -22.61 -19.48 6.08
N ILE A 271 -23.19 -18.42 6.66
CA ILE A 271 -22.91 -17.98 8.02
C ILE A 271 -24.15 -18.31 8.83
N GLU A 272 -23.97 -19.11 9.88
CA GLU A 272 -25.03 -19.63 10.74
C GLU A 272 -25.42 -18.60 11.81
N LEU A 273 -26.54 -18.84 12.51
CA LEU A 273 -27.06 -17.90 13.52
C LEU A 273 -26.11 -17.67 14.70
N ASP A 274 -25.26 -18.65 15.02
CA ASP A 274 -24.21 -18.53 16.03
C ASP A 274 -22.92 -17.91 15.50
N GLY A 275 -22.92 -17.46 14.23
CA GLY A 275 -21.78 -16.87 13.55
C GLY A 275 -20.83 -17.88 12.92
N ALA A 276 -21.09 -19.19 13.01
CA ALA A 276 -20.21 -20.20 12.41
C ALA A 276 -20.23 -20.12 10.88
N TYR A 277 -19.07 -20.30 10.27
CA TYR A 277 -18.88 -20.31 8.83
C TYR A 277 -18.88 -21.77 8.36
N VAL A 278 -19.90 -22.19 7.62
CA VAL A 278 -20.05 -23.56 7.13
C VAL A 278 -19.84 -23.61 5.63
N PHE A 279 -18.83 -24.37 5.17
CA PHE A 279 -18.59 -24.56 3.75
C PHE A 279 -19.63 -25.53 3.17
N ARG A 280 -20.27 -25.19 2.05
CA ARG A 280 -21.38 -25.98 1.49
C ARG A 280 -21.23 -26.33 0.02
N ASN A 281 -20.53 -25.50 -0.74
CA ASN A 281 -20.42 -25.66 -2.19
C ASN A 281 -19.09 -26.34 -2.56
N LEU A 282 -19.06 -27.67 -2.49
CA LEU A 282 -17.87 -28.48 -2.82
C LEU A 282 -17.50 -28.43 -4.31
N ASN A 283 -18.45 -28.07 -5.19
CA ASN A 283 -18.16 -27.86 -6.61
C ASN A 283 -17.22 -26.67 -6.83
N ALA A 284 -17.15 -25.71 -5.90
CA ALA A 284 -16.25 -24.55 -6.00
C ALA A 284 -14.76 -24.92 -5.97
N ILE A 285 -14.42 -26.12 -5.48
CA ILE A 285 -13.03 -26.59 -5.37
C ILE A 285 -12.73 -27.85 -6.20
N ASN A 286 -13.68 -28.30 -7.04
CA ASN A 286 -13.58 -29.47 -7.93
C ASN A 286 -12.98 -30.73 -7.23
N VAL A 287 -13.63 -31.18 -6.17
CA VAL A 287 -13.22 -32.33 -5.35
C VAL A 287 -14.22 -33.48 -5.44
N ILE A 288 -13.79 -34.70 -5.09
CA ILE A 288 -14.66 -35.86 -4.94
C ILE A 288 -15.24 -35.85 -3.53
N TYR A 289 -16.56 -35.89 -3.38
CA TYR A 289 -17.23 -35.87 -2.09
C TYR A 289 -18.45 -36.78 -2.07
N LYS A 290 -18.98 -37.04 -0.88
CA LYS A 290 -20.19 -37.82 -0.67
C LYS A 290 -21.36 -36.91 -0.36
N ASP A 291 -22.46 -37.08 -1.09
CA ASP A 291 -23.75 -36.49 -0.76
C ASP A 291 -24.43 -37.34 0.32
N LEU A 292 -24.75 -36.74 1.46
CA LEU A 292 -25.35 -37.44 2.61
C LEU A 292 -26.85 -37.68 2.45
N ALA A 293 -27.53 -36.95 1.55
CA ALA A 293 -28.94 -37.14 1.29
C ALA A 293 -29.17 -38.34 0.34
N THR A 294 -28.32 -38.50 -0.67
CA THR A 294 -28.40 -39.63 -1.61
C THR A 294 -27.52 -40.82 -1.22
N GLY A 295 -26.45 -40.57 -0.45
CA GLY A 295 -25.41 -41.54 -0.16
C GLY A 295 -24.43 -41.76 -1.31
N GLU A 296 -24.57 -41.03 -2.42
CA GLU A 296 -23.78 -41.19 -3.63
C GLU A 296 -22.47 -40.39 -3.59
N MET A 297 -21.48 -40.88 -4.33
CA MET A 297 -20.24 -40.20 -4.59
C MET A 297 -20.39 -39.25 -5.77
N ILE A 298 -20.08 -37.97 -5.54
CA ILE A 298 -20.02 -36.96 -6.59
C ILE A 298 -18.57 -36.83 -7.05
N LEU A 299 -18.34 -37.17 -8.32
CA LEU A 299 -17.02 -37.15 -8.95
C LEU A 299 -16.69 -35.76 -9.51
N LYS A 300 -15.40 -35.52 -9.76
CA LYS A 300 -14.92 -34.30 -10.41
C LYS A 300 -15.56 -34.13 -11.79
N GLN A 301 -15.98 -32.90 -12.09
CA GLN A 301 -16.45 -32.50 -13.42
C GLN A 301 -15.27 -32.12 -14.31
#